data_AF-A0A5J4K163-F1
#
_entry.id   AF-A0A5J4K163-F1
#
_cell.length_a   1.000
_cell.length_b   1.000
_cell.length_c   1.000
_cell.angle_alpha   90.00
_cell.angle_beta   90.00
_cell.angle_gamma   90.00
#
_symmetry.space_group_name_H-M   'P 1'
#
loop_
_entity.id
_entity.type
_entity.pdbx_description
1 polymer ?
#
loop_
_entity_poly.entity_id
_entity_poly.type
_entity_poly.pdbx_seq_one_letter_code
_entity_poly.pdbx_strand_id
1 'polypeptide(L)'
;MREWLPVQGLVHEGKWIGQGDERRWRCERCGYEWQWRPPAWRQCPGVPRYRDGEFPPGLVTVSQLRRKGLEPRDRLRPVGCYWCGRGTRYVPLYDERDAVRLSRVRRKEGRS
;
A
#
# COMPACT_ATOMS: atom_id res chain seq x y z
N MET A 1 -8.70 -15.77 5.74
CA MET A 1 -8.39 -14.33 5.99
C MET A 1 -7.01 -14.07 5.42
N ARG A 2 -6.84 -13.12 4.48
CA ARG A 2 -5.50 -12.75 4.00
C ARG A 2 -4.97 -11.65 4.91
N GLU A 3 -4.27 -12.10 5.94
CA GLU A 3 -3.46 -11.25 6.82
C GLU A 3 -2.54 -10.40 5.95
N TRP A 4 -2.59 -9.09 6.16
CA TRP A 4 -1.64 -8.17 5.54
C TRP A 4 -0.31 -8.44 6.22
N LEU A 5 0.50 -9.32 5.64
CA LEU A 5 1.86 -9.54 6.12
C LEU A 5 2.56 -8.19 5.94
N PRO A 6 3.00 -7.53 7.03
CA PRO A 6 3.88 -6.38 6.89
C PRO A 6 5.03 -6.86 6.00
N VAL A 7 5.38 -6.07 4.98
CA VAL A 7 6.57 -6.35 4.16
C VAL A 7 7.69 -6.60 5.16
N GLN A 8 8.11 -7.87 5.27
CA GLN A 8 8.94 -8.32 6.38
C GLN A 8 10.20 -7.43 6.42
N GLY A 9 10.44 -6.82 7.57
CA GLY A 9 11.67 -6.04 7.82
C GLY A 9 11.58 -4.53 7.62
N LEU A 10 10.43 -3.97 7.28
CA LEU A 10 10.28 -2.52 7.14
C LEU A 10 9.51 -1.91 8.32
N VAL A 11 10.05 -2.08 9.53
CA VAL A 11 9.76 -1.17 10.66
C VAL A 11 10.37 0.17 10.26
N HIS A 12 9.63 0.97 9.49
CA HIS A 12 10.21 2.19 8.97
C HIS A 12 10.44 3.18 10.09
N GLU A 13 11.71 3.54 10.21
CA GLU A 13 12.22 4.59 11.08
C GLU A 13 11.38 5.85 10.84
N GLY A 14 10.78 6.29 11.94
CA GLY A 14 10.17 7.60 12.05
C GLY A 14 10.89 8.33 13.16
N LYS A 15 10.79 9.65 13.14
CA LYS A 15 11.34 10.48 14.20
C LYS A 15 10.22 11.22 14.88
N TRP A 16 10.39 11.42 16.18
CA TRP A 16 9.60 12.40 16.89
C TRP A 16 10.01 13.79 16.39
N ILE A 17 9.03 14.55 15.92
CA ILE A 17 9.12 15.96 15.61
C ILE A 17 8.34 16.75 16.65
N GLY A 18 8.67 18.01 16.86
CA GLY A 18 8.07 18.84 17.91
C GLY A 18 8.66 18.58 19.30
N GLN A 19 8.27 19.43 20.26
CA GLN A 19 8.78 19.44 21.63
C GLN A 19 7.60 19.51 22.62
N GLY A 20 7.75 18.92 23.82
CA GLY A 20 6.68 18.89 24.83
C GLY A 20 5.44 18.12 24.39
N ASP A 21 4.25 18.64 24.74
CA ASP A 21 2.94 18.06 24.42
C ASP A 21 2.56 18.10 22.93
N GLU A 22 3.29 18.88 22.12
CA GLU A 22 3.08 18.95 20.66
C GLU A 22 3.93 17.92 19.89
N ARG A 23 4.58 17.00 20.60
CA ARG A 23 5.40 15.96 19.99
C ARG A 23 4.56 15.06 19.08
N ARG A 24 4.93 14.99 17.80
CA ARG A 24 4.30 14.15 16.78
C ARG A 24 5.31 13.15 16.23
N TRP A 25 4.88 11.92 15.95
CA TRP A 25 5.67 10.94 15.23
C TRP A 25 5.57 11.24 13.73
N ARG A 26 6.68 11.45 13.03
CA ARG A 26 6.71 11.63 11.57
C ARG A 26 7.44 10.46 10.92
N CYS A 27 6.83 9.85 9.91
CA CYS A 27 7.49 8.85 9.09
C CYS A 27 8.39 9.54 8.06
N GLU A 28 9.66 9.15 7.98
CA GLU A 28 10.61 9.77 7.04
C GLU A 28 10.37 9.35 5.59
N ARG A 29 9.65 8.26 5.36
CA ARG A 29 9.35 7.75 4.01
C ARG A 29 8.11 8.39 3.41
N CYS A 30 7.01 8.39 4.17
CA CYS A 30 5.73 8.87 3.66
C CYS A 30 5.38 10.28 4.15
N GLY A 31 6.20 10.89 5.01
CA GLY A 31 6.02 12.25 5.51
C GLY A 31 4.83 12.45 6.46
N TYR A 32 4.01 11.41 6.68
CA TYR A 32 2.81 11.51 7.50
C TYR A 32 3.16 11.70 8.98
N GLU A 33 2.34 12.49 9.66
CA GLU A 33 2.49 12.84 11.08
C GLU A 33 1.36 12.20 11.90
N TRP A 34 1.71 11.55 12.99
CA TRP A 34 0.80 11.00 13.98
C TRP A 34 1.05 11.69 15.32
N GLN A 35 0.01 11.88 16.15
CA GLN A 35 0.22 12.36 17.52
C GLN A 35 0.99 11.34 18.39
N TRP A 36 0.86 10.05 18.08
CA TRP A 36 1.49 8.96 18.84
C TRP A 36 2.19 8.00 17.88
N ARG A 37 3.22 7.29 18.35
CA ARG A 37 3.88 6.23 17.55
C ARG A 37 2.84 5.17 17.16
N PRO A 38 2.54 4.98 15.87
CA PRO A 38 1.51 4.03 15.47
C PRO A 38 1.96 2.58 15.77
N PRO A 39 1.04 1.69 16.16
CA PRO A 39 1.34 0.27 16.31
C PRO A 39 1.70 -0.34 14.95
N ALA A 40 2.41 -1.47 14.94
CA ALA A 40 2.98 -2.08 13.72
C ALA A 40 1.98 -2.25 12.56
N TRP A 41 0.73 -2.60 12.85
CA TRP A 41 -0.34 -2.76 11.86
C TRP A 41 -0.89 -1.44 11.29
N ARG A 42 -0.60 -0.31 11.94
CA ARG A 42 -1.02 1.04 11.53
C ARG A 42 0.15 1.90 11.03
N GLN A 43 1.37 1.36 11.12
CA GLN A 43 2.59 1.98 10.60
C GLN A 43 2.52 2.10 9.08
N CYS A 44 3.21 3.11 8.57
CA CYS A 44 3.26 3.37 7.15
C CYS A 44 4.00 2.23 6.44
N PRO A 45 3.52 1.71 5.29
CA PRO A 45 4.19 0.65 4.54
C PRO A 45 5.56 1.05 3.95
N GLY A 46 6.07 2.25 4.28
CA GLY A 46 7.27 2.80 3.65
C GLY A 46 7.06 3.42 2.28
N VAL A 47 5.80 3.55 1.86
CA VAL A 47 5.38 4.06 0.56
C VAL A 47 4.56 5.34 0.75
N PRO A 48 4.60 6.28 -0.21
CA PRO A 48 3.77 7.47 -0.19
C PRO A 48 2.30 7.16 0.10
N ARG A 49 1.74 7.85 1.09
CA ARG A 49 0.34 7.75 1.45
C ARG A 49 -0.43 8.87 0.76
N TYR A 50 -1.41 8.50 -0.04
CA TYR A 50 -2.34 9.40 -0.71
C TYR A 50 -3.69 9.43 0.01
N ARG A 51 -4.46 10.50 -0.20
CA ARG A 51 -5.88 10.52 0.16
C ARG A 51 -6.70 9.82 -0.91
N ASP A 52 -7.87 9.33 -0.52
CA ASP A 52 -8.82 8.70 -1.45
C ASP A 52 -9.17 9.70 -2.55
N GLY A 53 -8.88 9.35 -3.81
CA GLY A 53 -9.10 10.21 -4.97
C GLY A 53 -8.02 11.26 -5.27
N GLU A 54 -7.02 11.45 -4.40
CA GLU A 54 -5.93 12.43 -4.59
C GLU A 54 -4.59 11.78 -4.98
N PHE A 55 -4.62 10.58 -5.58
CA PHE A 55 -3.41 9.92 -6.11
C PHE A 55 -3.25 10.19 -7.62
N PRO A 56 -2.01 10.23 -8.13
CA PRO A 56 -1.73 10.44 -9.56
C PRO A 56 -2.48 9.44 -10.45
N PRO A 57 -2.87 9.82 -11.69
CA PRO A 57 -3.65 8.96 -12.59
C PRO A 57 -2.93 7.69 -13.05
N GLY A 58 -1.61 7.59 -12.82
CA GLY A 58 -0.85 6.36 -13.06
C GLY A 58 -0.90 5.35 -11.91
N LEU A 59 -1.37 5.76 -10.72
CA LEU A 59 -1.46 4.90 -9.55
C LEU A 59 -2.85 4.27 -9.45
N VAL A 60 -2.88 2.95 -9.48
CA VAL A 60 -4.11 2.17 -9.51
C VAL A 60 -4.08 1.05 -8.48
N THR A 61 -5.26 0.67 -8.01
CA THR A 61 -5.43 -0.47 -7.10
C THR A 61 -5.34 -1.80 -7.85
N VAL A 62 -5.08 -2.89 -7.13
CA VAL A 62 -5.14 -4.26 -7.69
C VAL A 62 -6.49 -4.52 -8.36
N SER A 63 -7.59 -4.03 -7.78
CA SER A 63 -8.93 -4.20 -8.35
C SER A 63 -9.10 -3.47 -9.69
N GLN A 64 -8.54 -2.27 -9.82
CA GLN A 64 -8.54 -1.51 -11.08
C GLN A 64 -7.66 -2.19 -12.14
N LEU A 65 -6.47 -2.68 -11.77
CA LEU A 65 -5.61 -3.47 -12.66
C LEU A 65 -6.32 -4.73 -13.16
N ARG A 66 -6.96 -5.49 -12.26
CA ARG A 66 -7.71 -6.70 -12.61
C ARG A 66 -8.85 -6.43 -13.57
N ARG A 67 -9.57 -5.31 -13.41
CA ARG A 67 -10.60 -4.87 -14.36
C ARG A 67 -10.05 -4.61 -15.75
N LYS A 68 -8.78 -4.19 -15.85
CA LYS A 68 -8.04 -4.01 -17.11
C LYS A 68 -7.36 -5.29 -17.63
N GLY A 69 -7.51 -6.42 -16.93
CA GLY A 69 -6.80 -7.66 -17.26
C GLY A 69 -5.28 -7.56 -17.02
N LEU A 70 -4.87 -6.71 -16.07
CA LEU A 70 -3.50 -6.52 -15.64
C LEU A 70 -3.32 -6.99 -14.19
N GLU A 71 -2.08 -7.31 -13.82
CA GLU A 71 -1.67 -7.54 -12.43
C GLU A 71 -0.41 -6.75 -12.13
N PRO A 72 -0.24 -6.28 -10.89
CA PRO A 72 1.03 -5.68 -10.51
C PRO A 72 2.14 -6.73 -10.64
N ARG A 73 3.26 -6.34 -11.23
CA ARG A 73 4.44 -7.20 -11.40
C ARG A 73 4.92 -7.79 -10.07
N ASP A 74 4.85 -7.00 -9.01
CA ASP A 74 5.16 -7.42 -7.65
C ASP A 74 4.10 -6.90 -6.66
N ARG A 75 3.34 -7.82 -6.07
CA ARG A 75 2.29 -7.50 -5.08
C ARG A 75 2.85 -7.12 -3.70
N LEU A 76 4.14 -7.36 -3.46
CA LEU A 76 4.80 -7.03 -2.20
C LEU A 76 5.49 -5.67 -2.25
N ARG A 77 5.57 -5.05 -3.44
CA ARG A 77 6.20 -3.74 -3.66
C ARG A 77 5.19 -2.73 -4.20
N PRO A 78 4.23 -2.26 -3.38
CA PRO A 78 3.39 -1.15 -3.77
C PRO A 78 4.24 0.12 -3.94
N VAL A 79 3.84 1.00 -4.86
CA VAL A 79 4.48 2.32 -5.04
C VAL A 79 3.80 3.41 -4.21
N GLY A 80 2.61 3.11 -3.67
CA GLY A 80 1.87 3.99 -2.80
C GLY A 80 0.80 3.24 -2.02
N CYS A 81 0.13 3.93 -1.12
CA CYS A 81 -1.07 3.43 -0.47
C CYS A 81 -2.06 4.56 -0.24
N TYR A 82 -3.33 4.24 -0.02
CA TYR A 82 -4.28 5.19 0.53
C TYR A 82 -5.08 4.54 1.66
N TRP A 83 -5.54 5.37 2.59
CA TRP A 83 -6.37 4.92 3.69
C TRP A 83 -7.83 4.87 3.25
N CYS A 84 -8.39 3.66 3.16
CA CYS A 84 -9.81 3.50 2.86
C CYS A 84 -10.60 3.55 4.18
N GLY A 85 -11.28 4.68 4.42
CA GLY A 85 -12.11 4.88 5.61
C GLY A 85 -13.22 3.84 5.78
N ARG A 86 -13.81 3.37 4.67
CA ARG A 86 -14.88 2.35 4.67
C ARG A 86 -14.43 0.97 5.15
N GLY A 87 -13.15 0.64 5.02
CA GLY A 87 -12.63 -0.68 5.38
C GLY A 87 -11.54 -0.64 6.45
N THR A 88 -11.31 0.54 7.06
CA THR A 88 -10.28 0.79 8.08
C THR A 88 -8.93 0.13 7.76
N ARG A 89 -8.55 0.16 6.49
CA ARG A 89 -7.37 -0.53 5.97
C ARG A 89 -6.63 0.31 4.94
N TYR A 90 -5.31 0.10 4.86
CA TYR A 90 -4.49 0.62 3.78
C TYR A 90 -4.74 -0.20 2.51
N VAL A 91 -5.09 0.50 1.44
CA VAL A 91 -5.22 -0.10 0.11
C VAL A 91 -3.93 0.21 -0.66
N PRO A 92 -3.18 -0.81 -1.08
CA PRO A 92 -1.96 -0.61 -1.85
C PRO A 92 -2.27 -0.11 -3.26
N LEU A 93 -1.45 0.82 -3.73
CA LEU A 93 -1.45 1.39 -5.07
C LEU A 93 -0.20 0.92 -5.81
N TYR A 94 -0.39 0.62 -7.09
CA TYR A 94 0.63 0.13 -8.02
C TYR A 94 0.65 1.02 -9.24
N ASP A 95 1.82 1.16 -9.87
CA ASP A 95 1.92 1.86 -11.13
C ASP A 95 1.30 1.01 -12.25
N GLU A 96 0.41 1.60 -13.04
CA GLU A 96 -0.21 0.92 -14.17
C GLU A 96 0.81 0.51 -15.24
N ARG A 97 1.91 1.27 -15.39
CA ARG A 97 2.95 1.03 -16.40
C ARG A 97 3.82 -0.18 -16.03
N ASP A 98 4.01 -0.43 -14.74
CA ASP A 98 4.70 -1.62 -14.24
C ASP A 98 3.79 -2.86 -14.20
N ALA A 99 2.49 -2.70 -14.46
CA ALA A 99 1.57 -3.82 -14.45
C ALA A 99 1.79 -4.73 -15.66
N VAL A 100 1.81 -6.02 -15.40
CA VAL A 100 1.95 -7.06 -16.43
C VAL A 100 0.57 -7.56 -16.82
N ARG A 101 0.42 -8.03 -18.07
CA ARG A 101 -0.83 -8.70 -18.46
C ARG A 101 -1.07 -9.87 -17.54
N LEU A 102 -2.30 -9.93 -17.01
CA LEU A 102 -2.79 -11.05 -16.22
C LEU A 102 -2.70 -12.27 -17.14
N SER A 103 -1.63 -13.04 -16.96
CA SER A 103 -1.45 -14.26 -17.72
C SER A 103 -2.65 -15.11 -17.35
N ARG A 104 -3.55 -15.32 -18.32
CA ARG A 104 -4.50 -16.42 -18.25
C ARG A 104 -3.61 -17.65 -18.14
N VAL A 105 -3.31 -18.09 -16.91
CA VAL A 105 -2.91 -19.46 -16.68
C VAL A 105 -4.03 -20.25 -17.33
N ARG A 106 -3.72 -20.81 -18.50
CA ARG A 106 -4.63 -21.69 -19.22
C ARG A 106 -5.11 -22.71 -18.18
N ARG A 107 -6.41 -22.79 -17.98
CA ARG A 107 -7.01 -24.06 -17.56
C ARG A 107 -6.68 -25.07 -18.67
N LYS A 108 -5.53 -25.73 -18.56
CA LYS A 108 -5.32 -27.11 -18.99
C LYS A 108 -5.27 -27.89 -17.68
N GLU A 109 -5.88 -29.04 -17.44
CA GLU A 109 -6.72 -29.97 -18.19
C GLU A 109 -7.13 -30.99 -17.14
N GLY A 110 -8.33 -31.56 -17.24
CA GLY A 110 -8.81 -32.55 -16.28
C GLY A 110 -10.09 -33.19 -16.77
N ARG A 111 -10.05 -33.70 -18.01
CA ARG A 111 -11.02 -34.64 -18.54
C ARG A 111 -10.30 -35.98 -18.64
N SER A 112 -10.53 -36.86 -17.68
CA SER A 112 -10.42 -38.31 -17.83
C SER A 112 -11.53 -38.92 -16.96
#